data_AF-A0A1H6CS66-F1
#
_entry.id   AF-A0A1H6CS66-F1
#
_cell.length_a   1.000
_cell.length_b   1.000
_cell.length_c   1.000
_cell.angle_alpha   90.00
_cell.angle_beta   90.00
_cell.angle_gamma   90.00
#
_symmetry.space_group_name_H-M   'P 1'
#
loop_
_entity.id
_entity.type
_entity.pdbx_description
1 polymer ?
#
loop_
_entity_poly.entity_id
_entity_poly.type
_entity_poly.pdbx_seq_one_letter_code
_entity_poly.pdbx_strand_id
1 'polypeptide(L)' 'MNKYVTYIVVSIIVILIPVIGLLYGLWDMNQPKIGPIGNGVKVGPTFPQLIVMVMTFLTGILNLIVAIKTYRDHKAKDN' A
#
# COMPACT_ATOMS: atom_id res chain seq x y z
N MET A 1 -20.68 -4.94 7.76
CA MET A 1 -20.18 -4.32 6.51
C MET A 1 -20.46 -5.29 5.37
N ASN A 2 -21.06 -4.84 4.26
CA ASN A 2 -21.29 -5.71 3.10
C ASN A 2 -19.94 -6.27 2.60
N LYS A 3 -19.87 -7.56 2.24
CA LYS A 3 -18.65 -8.21 1.71
C LYS A 3 -18.06 -7.48 0.51
N TYR A 4 -18.88 -6.90 -0.36
CA TYR A 4 -18.42 -6.15 -1.52
C TYR A 4 -17.78 -4.80 -1.13
N VAL A 5 -18.37 -4.12 -0.14
CA VAL A 5 -17.79 -2.88 0.41
C VAL A 5 -16.48 -3.18 1.14
N THR A 6 -16.43 -4.29 1.88
CA THR A 6 -15.20 -4.75 2.55
C THR A 6 -14.08 -5.00 1.55
N TYR A 7 -14.39 -5.64 0.42
CA TYR A 7 -13.39 -5.90 -0.62
C TYR A 7 -12.83 -4.61 -1.24
N ILE A 8 -13.67 -3.61 -1.47
CA ILE A 8 -13.24 -2.28 -1.93
C ILE A 8 -12.29 -1.64 -0.89
N VAL A 9 -12.70 -1.63 0.39
CA VAL A 9 -11.89 -1.04 1.47
C VAL A 9 -10.52 -1.72 1.59
N VAL A 10 -10.48 -3.06 1.59
CA VAL A 10 -9.23 -3.81 1.64
C VAL A 10 -8.34 -3.51 0.43
N SER A 11 -8.92 -3.41 -0.77
CA SER A 11 -8.16 -3.06 -1.98
C SER A 11 -7.51 -1.67 -1.86
N ILE A 12 -8.23 -0.69 -1.30
CA ILE A 12 -7.68 0.65 -1.03
C ILE A 12 -6.55 0.58 -0.01
N ILE A 13 -6.71 -0.17 1.09
CA ILE A 13 -5.66 -0.33 2.11
C ILE A 13 -4.38 -0.93 1.49
N VAL A 14 -4.51 -1.95 0.64
CA VAL A 14 -3.37 -2.58 -0.04
C VAL A 14 -2.63 -1.60 -0.95
N ILE A 15 -3.33 -0.64 -1.58
CA ILE A 15 -2.72 0.44 -2.36
C ILE A 15 -1.97 1.41 -1.44
N LEU A 16 -2.54 1.76 -0.29
CA LEU A 16 -1.98 2.76 0.61
C LEU A 16 -0.75 2.28 1.37
N ILE A 17 -0.67 0.99 1.74
CA ILE A 17 0.46 0.42 2.50
C ILE A 17 1.82 0.72 1.86
N PRO A 18 2.10 0.38 0.58
CA PRO A 18 3.39 0.66 -0.02
C PRO A 18 3.67 2.17 -0.17
N VAL A 19 2.64 3.00 -0.36
CA VAL A 19 2.79 4.46 -0.43
C VAL A 19 3.24 5.01 0.94
N ILE A 20 2.56 4.61 2.01
CA ILE A 20 2.90 5.01 3.39
C ILE A 20 4.30 4.49 3.74
N GLY A 21 4.61 3.24 3.41
CA GLY A 21 5.92 2.65 3.65
C GLY A 21 7.05 3.41 2.95
N LEU A 22 6.83 3.84 1.70
CA LEU A 22 7.79 4.64 0.95
C LEU A 22 7.96 6.05 1.53
N LEU A 23 6.87 6.72 1.89
CA LEU A 23 6.92 8.04 2.54
C LEU A 23 7.62 7.97 3.89
N TYR A 24 7.33 6.93 4.69
CA TYR A 24 8.00 6.70 5.96
C TYR A 24 9.49 6.42 5.76
N GLY A 25 9.86 5.58 4.79
CA GLY A 25 11.25 5.31 4.45
C GLY A 25 12.00 6.57 4.03
N LEU A 26 11.40 7.41 3.17
CA LEU A 26 11.98 8.70 2.77
C LEU A 26 12.13 9.66 3.95
N TRP A 27 11.14 9.73 4.83
CA TRP A 27 11.22 10.55 6.04
C TRP A 27 12.36 10.06 6.95
N ASP A 28 12.45 8.76 7.18
CA ASP A 28 13.46 8.13 8.04
C ASP A 28 14.89 8.30 7.49
N MET A 29 15.08 8.22 6.16
CA MET A 29 16.37 8.49 5.49
C MET A 29 16.89 9.91 5.72
N ASN A 30 15.98 10.86 5.88
CA ASN A 30 16.30 12.27 6.08
C ASN A 30 16.52 12.63 7.55
N GLN A 31 16.20 11.72 8.49
CA GLN A 31 16.44 11.98 9.91
C GLN A 31 17.94 11.94 10.25
N PRO A 32 18.40 12.84 11.14
CA PRO A 32 19.73 12.75 11.72
C PRO A 32 19.89 11.41 12.44
N LYS A 33 20.79 10.55 11.95
CA LYS A 33 21.05 9.25 12.57
C LYS A 33 22.07 9.36 13.71
N ILE A 34 21.91 10.38 14.55
CA ILE A 34 22.77 10.64 15.71
C ILE A 34 22.17 9.94 16.93
N GLY A 35 22.90 9.00 17.51
CA GLY A 35 22.51 8.30 18.72
C GLY A 35 23.69 7.99 19.64
N PRO A 36 23.44 7.42 20.83
CA PRO A 36 24.46 7.11 21.83
C PRO A 36 25.55 6.15 21.34
N ILE A 37 25.29 5.42 20.25
CA ILE A 37 26.15 4.37 19.69
C ILE A 37 26.81 4.82 18.36
N GLY A 38 26.78 6.12 18.04
CA GLY A 38 27.43 6.71 16.84
C GLY A 38 26.47 7.15 15.74
N ASN A 39 27.04 7.50 14.57
CA ASN A 39 26.28 7.88 13.38
C ASN A 39 25.75 6.62 12.68
N GLY A 40 24.43 6.42 12.69
CA GLY A 40 23.78 5.35 11.94
C GLY A 40 23.90 5.55 10.42
N VAL A 41 23.95 4.44 9.67
CA VAL A 41 23.98 4.47 8.21
C VAL A 41 22.60 4.90 7.69
N LYS A 42 22.58 5.84 6.72
CA LYS A 42 21.36 6.14 5.96
C LYS A 42 21.07 4.95 5.03
N VAL A 43 20.09 4.12 5.38
CA VAL A 43 19.66 2.99 4.55
C VAL A 43 18.31 3.35 3.94
N GLY A 44 18.25 3.43 2.61
CA GLY A 44 17.01 3.59 1.87
C GLY A 44 16.40 2.24 1.46
N PRO A 45 15.21 2.26 0.81
CA PRO A 45 14.60 1.06 0.28
C PRO A 45 15.55 0.36 -0.69
N THR A 46 15.78 -0.94 -0.48
CA THR A 46 16.59 -1.74 -1.40
C THR A 46 15.82 -1.99 -2.70
N PHE A 47 16.55 -2.30 -3.78
CA PHE A 47 15.92 -2.63 -5.06
C PHE A 47 14.87 -3.76 -4.96
N PRO A 48 15.11 -4.88 -4.23
CA PRO A 48 14.08 -5.87 -3.98
C PRO A 48 12.83 -5.33 -3.25
N GLN A 49 13.01 -4.43 -2.27
CA GLN A 49 11.90 -3.80 -1.55
C GLN A 49 11.06 -2.91 -2.47
N LEU A 50 11.71 -2.17 -3.38
CA LEU A 50 11.02 -1.36 -4.39
C LEU A 50 10.17 -2.22 -5.32
N ILE A 51 10.69 -3.35 -5.80
CA ILE A 51 9.93 -4.29 -6.63
C ILE A 51 8.69 -4.78 -5.87
N VAL A 52 8.85 -5.23 -4.62
CA VAL A 52 7.73 -5.72 -3.81
C VAL A 52 6.68 -4.62 -3.64
N MET A 53 7.09 -3.39 -3.30
CA MET A 53 6.17 -2.27 -3.15
C MET A 53 5.38 -1.96 -4.43
N VAL A 54 6.05 -1.94 -5.59
CA VAL A 54 5.40 -1.73 -6.89
C VAL A 54 4.41 -2.84 -7.20
N MET A 55 4.79 -4.11 -6.99
CA MET A 55 3.92 -5.26 -7.24
C MET A 55 2.70 -5.28 -6.33
N THR A 56 2.86 -4.95 -5.04
CA THR A 56 1.75 -4.81 -4.09
C THR A 56 0.80 -3.69 -4.51
N PHE A 57 1.33 -2.54 -4.91
CA PHE A 57 0.54 -1.41 -5.39
C PHE A 57 -0.29 -1.76 -6.63
N LEU A 58 0.33 -2.37 -7.64
CA LEU A 58 -0.36 -2.81 -8.87
C LEU A 58 -1.44 -3.85 -8.56
N THR A 59 -1.14 -4.80 -7.67
CA THR A 59 -2.11 -5.81 -7.22
C THR A 59 -3.31 -5.16 -6.53
N GLY A 60 -3.10 -4.14 -5.70
CA GLY A 60 -4.17 -3.36 -5.08
C GLY A 60 -5.07 -2.68 -6.10
N ILE A 61 -4.50 -2.06 -7.14
CA ILE A 61 -5.26 -1.43 -8.23
C ILE A 61 -6.12 -2.44 -8.98
N LEU A 62 -5.53 -3.58 -9.38
CA LEU A 62 -6.26 -4.61 -10.10
C LEU A 62 -7.43 -5.16 -9.27
N ASN A 63 -7.19 -5.42 -7.98
CA ASN A 63 -8.25 -5.86 -7.07
C ASN A 63 -9.33 -4.80 -6.87
N LEU A 64 -8.99 -3.50 -6.82
CA LEU A 64 -9.97 -2.43 -6.71
C LEU A 64 -10.89 -2.38 -7.94
N ILE A 65 -10.35 -2.53 -9.15
CA ILE A 65 -11.15 -2.60 -10.39
C ILE A 65 -12.15 -3.76 -10.31
N VAL A 66 -11.67 -4.95 -9.91
CA VAL A 66 -12.51 -6.13 -9.75
C VAL A 66 -13.57 -5.90 -8.67
N ALA A 67 -13.20 -5.37 -7.51
CA ALA A 67 -14.09 -5.11 -6.39
C ALA A 67 -15.23 -4.15 -6.76
N ILE A 68 -14.92 -3.07 -7.48
CA ILE A 68 -15.92 -2.10 -7.97
C ILE A 68 -16.87 -2.77 -8.96
N LYS A 69 -16.34 -3.55 -9.92
CA LYS A 69 -17.17 -4.28 -10.88
C LYS A 69 -18.12 -5.24 -10.17
N THR A 70 -17.61 -6.06 -9.26
CA THR A 70 -18.42 -7.02 -8.51
C THR A 70 -19.49 -6.34 -7.66
N TYR A 71 -19.18 -5.20 -7.04
CA TYR A 71 -20.17 -4.42 -6.29
C TYR A 71 -21.29 -3.88 -7.19
N ARG A 72 -20.95 -3.36 -8.37
CA ARG A 72 -21.93 -2.88 -9.36
C ARG A 72 -22.83 -4.00 -9.85
N ASP A 73 -22.26 -5.15 -10.19
CA ASP A 73 -23.02 -6.32 -10.66
C ASP A 73 -23.97 -6.86 -9.59
N HIS A 74 -23.58 -6.85 -8.31
CA HIS A 74 -24.46 -7.20 -7.20
C HIS A 74 -25.61 -6.20 -7.07
N LYS A 75 -25.30 -4.90 -7.04
CA LYS A 75 -26.32 -3.86 -6.90
C LYS A 75 -27.31 -3.84 -8.06
N ALA A 76 -26.89 -4.23 -9.26
CA ALA A 76 -27.76 -4.35 -10.42
C ALA A 76 -28.70 -5.57 -10.37
N LYS A 77 -28.36 -6.61 -9.60
CA LYS A 77 -29.22 -7.79 -9.38
C LYS A 77 -30.21 -7.60 -8.24
N ASP A 78 -29.90 -6.74 -7.29
CA ASP A 78 -30.76 -6.43 -6.15
C ASP A 78 -31.87 -5.40 -6.46
N ASN A 79 -31.77 -4.68 -7.59
CA ASN A 79 -32.79 -3.74 -8.09
C ASN A 79 -33.64 -4.40 -9.19
#